data_AF-A0A0K2RKB0-F1
#
_entry.id   AF-A0A0K2RKB0-F1
#
_cell.length_a   1.000
_cell.length_b   1.000
_cell.length_c   1.000
_cell.angle_alpha   90.00
_cell.angle_beta   90.00
_cell.angle_gamma   90.00
#
_symmetry.space_group_name_H-M   'P 1'
#
loop_
_entity.id
_entity.type
_entity.pdbx_description
1 polymer ?
#
loop_
_entity_poly.entity_id
_entity_poly.type
_entity_poly.pdbx_seq_one_letter_code
_entity_poly.pdbx_strand_id
1 'polypeptide(L)'
;MAFSAAGMSPSTVNYAPIWIRTTAGSLSGTLTLQGASNNNAALAAALAYRVVRYSSGSCDSSQFTAGASYLVGTSASTVPLTTAGAATAVAANSLSPTQMCFEVTMLASADNSLQGPA
;
A
#
# COMPACT_ATOMS: atom_id res chain seq x y z
N MET A 1 -10.89 -0.32 -4.78
CA MET A 1 -9.82 0.59 -4.29
C MET A 1 -9.66 1.70 -5.30
N ALA A 2 -9.65 2.95 -4.86
CA ALA A 2 -9.34 4.09 -5.73
C ALA A 2 -8.05 4.73 -5.18
N PHE A 3 -6.95 4.58 -5.90
CA PHE A 3 -5.71 5.30 -5.64
C PHE A 3 -5.66 6.50 -6.59
N SER A 4 -5.68 7.72 -6.05
CA SER A 4 -5.53 8.92 -6.87
C SER A 4 -4.05 9.20 -7.07
N ALA A 5 -3.54 8.86 -8.25
CA ALA A 5 -2.18 9.20 -8.67
C ALA A 5 -2.06 10.60 -9.30
N ALA A 6 -3.16 11.38 -9.33
CA ALA A 6 -3.18 12.69 -9.95
C ALA A 6 -2.14 13.61 -9.29
N GLY A 7 -1.25 14.21 -10.10
CA GLY A 7 -0.23 15.14 -9.64
C GLY A 7 0.94 14.50 -8.87
N MET A 8 1.21 13.19 -9.03
CA MET A 8 2.43 12.60 -8.47
C MET A 8 3.66 13.11 -9.23
N SER A 9 4.45 13.91 -8.53
CA SER A 9 5.79 14.34 -8.95
C SER A 9 6.86 13.62 -8.12
N PRO A 10 8.14 13.68 -8.51
CA PRO A 10 9.21 13.12 -7.70
C PRO A 10 9.12 13.58 -6.24
N SER A 11 9.35 12.66 -5.30
CA SER A 11 9.20 12.84 -3.85
C SER A 11 7.78 13.05 -3.33
N THR A 12 6.74 13.03 -4.19
CA THR A 12 5.34 13.05 -3.73
C THR A 12 4.98 11.72 -3.07
N VAL A 13 4.27 11.82 -1.95
CA VAL A 13 3.74 10.69 -1.18
C VAL A 13 2.22 10.73 -1.22
N ASN A 14 1.60 9.59 -1.53
CA ASN A 14 0.15 9.42 -1.51
C ASN A 14 -0.24 8.24 -0.63
N TYR A 15 -1.39 8.37 0.01
CA TYR A 15 -1.94 7.36 0.92
C TYR A 15 -3.20 6.74 0.36
N ALA A 16 -3.35 5.42 0.47
CA ALA A 16 -4.57 4.72 0.09
C ALA A 16 -5.01 3.67 1.13
N PRO A 17 -6.24 3.80 1.66
CA PRO A 17 -6.80 2.80 2.54
C PRO A 17 -7.40 1.61 1.77
N ILE A 18 -7.21 0.40 2.30
CA ILE A 18 -7.99 -0.79 1.93
C ILE A 18 -8.59 -1.39 3.19
N TRP A 19 -9.91 -1.54 3.21
CA TRP A 19 -10.63 -2.18 4.31
C TRP A 19 -11.33 -3.43 3.80
N ILE A 20 -11.06 -4.56 4.45
CA ILE A 20 -11.67 -5.83 4.12
C ILE A 20 -12.51 -6.27 5.29
N ARG A 21 -13.81 -6.40 5.05
CA ARG A 21 -14.81 -6.84 6.02
C ARG A 21 -15.36 -8.19 5.56
N THR A 22 -15.34 -9.17 6.45
CA THR A 22 -16.05 -10.43 6.27
C THR A 22 -17.43 -10.32 6.91
N THR A 23 -18.44 -10.89 6.27
CA THR A 23 -19.83 -10.87 6.73
C THR A 23 -20.32 -12.28 7.07
N ALA A 24 -21.54 -12.40 7.59
CA ALA A 24 -22.21 -13.67 7.80
C ALA A 24 -22.07 -14.58 6.56
N GLY A 25 -21.55 -15.79 6.76
CA GLY A 25 -21.30 -16.78 5.69
C GLY A 25 -19.92 -16.68 5.03
N SER A 26 -19.09 -15.69 5.38
CA SER A 26 -17.70 -15.63 4.93
C SER A 26 -16.83 -16.66 5.65
N LEU A 27 -15.90 -17.29 4.92
CA LEU A 27 -14.88 -18.16 5.51
C LEU A 27 -13.67 -17.35 5.98
N SER A 28 -12.91 -17.90 6.92
CA SER A 28 -11.59 -17.38 7.27
C SER A 28 -10.63 -17.62 6.11
N GLY A 29 -9.69 -16.71 5.92
CA GLY A 29 -8.70 -16.82 4.86
C GLY A 29 -7.47 -15.99 5.11
N THR A 30 -6.59 -15.99 4.12
CA THR A 30 -5.33 -15.25 4.14
C THR A 30 -5.26 -14.35 2.91
N LEU A 31 -5.02 -13.07 3.13
CA LEU A 31 -4.72 -12.11 2.09
C LEU A 31 -3.22 -12.09 1.85
N THR A 32 -2.82 -12.24 0.60
CA THR A 32 -1.42 -12.07 0.18
C THR A 32 -1.33 -10.82 -0.69
N LEU A 33 -0.36 -9.97 -0.36
CA LEU A 33 -0.07 -8.79 -1.17
C LEU A 33 1.01 -9.16 -2.18
N GLN A 34 0.64 -9.15 -3.46
CA GLN A 34 1.57 -9.44 -4.53
C GLN A 34 2.27 -8.17 -4.99
N GLY A 35 3.51 -8.33 -5.47
CA GLY A 35 4.21 -7.26 -6.15
C GLY A 35 3.50 -6.86 -7.44
N ALA A 36 3.61 -5.60 -7.83
CA ALA A 36 3.04 -5.13 -9.08
C ALA A 36 3.61 -5.91 -10.28
N SER A 37 2.73 -6.39 -11.15
CA SER A 37 3.04 -7.07 -12.41
C SER A 37 2.71 -6.22 -13.64
N ASN A 38 2.68 -4.89 -13.47
CA ASN A 38 2.23 -3.95 -14.49
C ASN A 38 3.07 -3.98 -15.76
N ASN A 39 2.45 -3.64 -16.90
CA ASN A 39 3.09 -3.61 -18.23
C ASN A 39 4.12 -2.47 -18.41
N ASN A 40 4.45 -1.71 -17.36
CA ASN A 40 5.48 -0.67 -17.39
C ASN A 40 6.42 -0.82 -16.17
N ALA A 41 7.45 -1.64 -16.34
CA ALA A 41 8.45 -1.93 -15.32
C ALA A 41 9.22 -0.67 -14.87
N ALA A 42 9.43 0.30 -15.78
CA ALA A 42 10.14 1.54 -15.46
C ALA A 42 9.33 2.40 -14.48
N LEU A 43 8.01 2.53 -14.70
CA LEU A 43 7.13 3.21 -13.76
C LEU A 43 7.04 2.46 -12.42
N ALA A 44 6.99 1.13 -12.44
CA ALA A 44 6.97 0.32 -11.22
C ALA A 44 8.24 0.51 -10.37
N ALA A 45 9.39 0.60 -11.03
CA ALA A 45 10.68 0.84 -10.38
C ALA A 45 10.83 2.27 -9.85
N ALA A 46 10.12 3.23 -10.43
CA ALA A 46 10.08 4.62 -9.97
C ALA A 46 9.16 4.85 -8.76
N LEU A 47 8.39 3.83 -8.36
CA LEU A 47 7.51 3.87 -7.20
C LEU A 47 8.06 2.98 -6.10
N ALA A 48 8.12 3.53 -4.89
CA ALA A 48 8.36 2.78 -3.67
C ALA A 48 7.13 2.81 -2.79
N TYR A 49 6.99 1.81 -1.93
CA TYR A 49 5.86 1.72 -1.04
C TYR A 49 6.18 1.02 0.28
N ARG A 50 5.30 1.25 1.25
CA ARG A 50 5.22 0.49 2.48
C ARG A 50 3.76 0.38 2.89
N VAL A 51 3.46 -0.66 3.66
CA VAL A 51 2.08 -0.99 4.04
C VAL A 51 2.04 -1.36 5.49
N VAL A 52 1.09 -0.79 6.22
CA VAL A 52 0.82 -1.11 7.62
C VAL A 52 -0.60 -1.60 7.80
N ARG A 53 -0.80 -2.49 8.78
CA ARG A 53 -2.11 -2.70 9.39
C ARG A 53 -2.36 -1.62 10.42
N TYR A 54 -3.60 -1.14 10.47
CA TYR A 54 -4.02 -0.18 11.46
C TYR A 54 -5.42 -0.49 11.99
N SER A 55 -5.75 0.08 13.15
CA SER A 55 -7.00 -0.21 13.87
C SER A 55 -7.97 0.98 13.89
N SER A 56 -7.48 2.20 13.75
CA SER A 56 -8.27 3.43 13.85
C SER A 56 -7.57 4.63 13.21
N GLY A 57 -8.33 5.68 12.94
CA GLY A 57 -7.85 6.92 12.34
C GLY A 57 -7.89 6.91 10.81
N SER A 58 -7.28 7.93 10.21
CA SER A 58 -7.14 8.06 8.76
C SER A 58 -5.89 7.34 8.27
N CYS A 59 -5.91 6.90 7.02
CA CYS A 59 -4.72 6.38 6.35
C CYS A 59 -3.87 7.56 5.89
N ASP A 60 -2.89 7.93 6.70
CA ASP A 60 -1.93 9.00 6.46
C ASP A 60 -0.59 8.67 7.14
N SER A 61 0.35 9.62 7.15
CA SER A 61 1.70 9.45 7.71
C SER A 61 1.71 9.03 9.18
N SER A 62 0.67 9.36 9.96
CA SER A 62 0.57 9.00 11.38
C SER A 62 0.46 7.48 11.61
N GLN A 63 0.08 6.71 10.59
CA GLN A 63 -0.01 5.25 10.68
C GLN A 63 1.38 4.58 10.57
N PHE A 64 2.39 5.29 10.08
CA PHE A 64 3.72 4.74 9.76
C PHE A 64 4.77 5.07 10.83
N THR A 65 4.44 4.77 12.09
CA THR A 65 5.35 4.94 13.23
C THR A 65 6.30 3.74 13.40
N ALA A 66 7.27 3.85 14.31
CA ALA A 66 8.19 2.76 14.63
C ALA A 66 7.51 1.49 15.19
N GLY A 67 6.36 1.64 15.87
CA GLY A 67 5.60 0.52 16.44
C GLY A 67 4.49 -0.01 15.53
N ALA A 68 4.37 0.49 14.30
CA ALA A 68 3.31 0.07 13.39
C ALA A 68 3.49 -1.38 12.92
N SER A 69 2.38 -2.03 12.59
CA SER A 69 2.37 -3.41 12.10
C SER A 69 2.61 -3.44 10.59
N TYR A 70 3.88 -3.42 10.17
CA TYR A 70 4.25 -3.43 8.76
C TYR A 70 3.95 -4.78 8.09
N LEU A 71 3.25 -4.73 6.96
CA LEU A 71 3.14 -5.84 5.99
C LEU A 71 4.21 -5.75 4.91
N VAL A 72 4.71 -4.53 4.65
CA VAL A 72 5.73 -4.22 3.65
C VAL A 72 6.59 -3.09 4.18
N GLY A 73 7.91 -3.18 3.99
CA GLY A 73 8.86 -2.14 4.39
C GLY A 73 8.96 -2.01 5.91
N THR A 74 9.43 -0.85 6.37
CA THR A 74 9.60 -0.52 7.79
C THR A 74 9.29 0.96 8.04
N SER A 75 9.41 1.38 9.30
CA SER A 75 9.33 2.80 9.67
C SER A 75 10.42 3.65 9.04
N ALA A 76 11.57 3.06 8.73
CA ALA A 76 12.73 3.75 8.20
C ALA A 76 12.97 3.51 6.70
N SER A 77 12.19 2.64 6.05
CA SER A 77 12.48 2.24 4.67
C SER A 77 11.24 1.79 3.90
N THR A 78 11.15 2.24 2.65
CA THR A 78 10.20 1.78 1.64
C THR A 78 10.88 0.74 0.73
N VAL A 79 10.09 -0.08 0.03
CA VAL A 79 10.59 -1.06 -0.95
C VAL A 79 10.00 -0.77 -2.34
N PRO A 80 10.59 -1.26 -3.43
CA PRO A 80 10.01 -1.13 -4.77
C PRO A 80 8.60 -1.73 -4.85
N LEU A 81 7.70 -1.13 -5.65
CA LEU A 81 6.31 -1.58 -5.80
C LEU A 81 6.16 -3.03 -6.32
N THR A 82 7.20 -3.55 -6.97
CA THR A 82 7.30 -4.94 -7.44
C THR A 82 7.57 -5.96 -6.32
N THR A 83 7.84 -5.49 -5.11
CA THR A 83 8.12 -6.34 -3.95
C THR A 83 6.81 -6.85 -3.36
N ALA A 84 6.65 -8.16 -3.20
CA ALA A 84 5.49 -8.74 -2.51
C ALA A 84 5.55 -8.45 -1.00
N GLY A 85 4.38 -8.45 -0.36
CA GLY A 85 4.23 -8.23 1.08
C GLY A 85 3.97 -9.49 1.88
N ALA A 86 4.03 -9.34 3.20
CA ALA A 86 3.66 -10.39 4.14
C ALA A 86 2.16 -10.71 4.04
N ALA A 87 1.84 -11.98 4.23
CA ALA A 87 0.47 -12.45 4.28
C ALA A 87 -0.25 -11.95 5.54
N THR A 88 -1.56 -11.72 5.45
CA THR A 88 -2.38 -11.29 6.58
C THR A 88 -3.64 -12.12 6.70
N ALA A 89 -3.88 -12.66 7.89
CA ALA A 89 -5.08 -13.42 8.17
C ALA A 89 -6.31 -12.52 8.25
N VAL A 90 -7.44 -13.06 7.79
CA VAL A 90 -8.78 -12.47 7.87
C VAL A 90 -9.71 -13.52 8.47
N ALA A 91 -10.36 -13.16 9.57
CA ALA A 91 -11.29 -14.05 10.25
C ALA A 91 -12.64 -14.12 9.52
N ALA A 92 -13.32 -15.26 9.64
CA ALA A 92 -14.73 -15.40 9.24
C ALA A 92 -15.62 -14.47 10.08
N ASN A 93 -16.70 -13.94 9.48
CA ASN A 93 -17.75 -13.20 10.18
C ASN A 93 -17.24 -12.07 11.12
N SER A 94 -16.19 -11.34 10.72
CA SER A 94 -15.55 -10.34 11.58
C SER A 94 -16.29 -9.00 11.58
N LEU A 95 -16.74 -8.57 12.77
CA LEU A 95 -17.34 -7.25 12.97
C LEU A 95 -16.32 -6.11 12.82
N SER A 96 -15.03 -6.39 12.97
CA SER A 96 -13.94 -5.43 12.76
C SER A 96 -13.27 -5.67 11.41
N PRO A 97 -13.20 -4.67 10.51
CA PRO A 97 -12.52 -4.84 9.24
C PRO A 97 -11.01 -4.97 9.45
N THR A 98 -10.36 -5.79 8.63
CA THR A 98 -8.91 -5.74 8.47
C THR A 98 -8.59 -4.52 7.63
N GLN A 99 -7.97 -3.51 8.26
CA GLN A 99 -7.61 -2.25 7.60
C GLN A 99 -6.11 -2.24 7.29
N MET A 100 -5.78 -1.80 6.08
CA MET A 100 -4.43 -1.63 5.58
C MET A 100 -4.29 -0.23 5.02
N CYS A 101 -3.17 0.42 5.32
CA CYS A 101 -2.82 1.71 4.78
C CYS A 101 -1.57 1.58 3.91
N PHE A 102 -1.69 1.99 2.66
CA PHE A 102 -0.60 2.01 1.69
C PHE A 102 -0.02 3.42 1.66
N GLU A 103 1.27 3.55 1.89
CA GLU A 103 2.03 4.76 1.56
C GLU A 103 2.80 4.47 0.27
N VAL A 104 2.51 5.25 -0.77
CA VAL A 104 3.16 5.12 -2.07
C VAL A 104 3.90 6.41 -2.37
N THR A 105 5.18 6.28 -2.64
CA THR A 105 6.11 7.38 -2.87
C THR A 105 6.66 7.29 -4.29
N MET A 106 6.62 8.39 -5.02
CA MET A 106 7.43 8.51 -6.23
C MET A 106 8.87 8.85 -5.85
N LEU A 107 9.82 8.05 -6.33
CA LEU A 107 11.23 8.27 -6.03
C LEU A 107 11.70 9.61 -6.60
N ALA A 108 12.63 10.27 -5.90
CA ALA A 108 13.22 11.52 -6.37
C ALA A 108 13.97 11.35 -7.71
N SER A 109 14.44 10.14 -8.00
CA SER A 109 15.11 9.75 -9.24
C SER A 109 14.14 9.37 -10.36
N ALA A 110 12.83 9.54 -10.19
CA ALA A 110 11.87 9.25 -11.25
C ALA A 110 12.11 10.17 -12.44
N ASP A 111 12.35 9.57 -13.61
CA ASP A 111 12.60 10.30 -14.85
C ASP A 111 11.33 11.02 -15.32
N ASN A 112 11.49 12.22 -15.87
CA ASN A 112 10.42 12.96 -16.51
C ASN A 112 9.81 12.20 -17.69
N SER A 113 10.54 11.26 -18.29
CA SER A 113 10.01 10.35 -19.33
C SER A 113 8.88 9.43 -18.83
N LEU A 114 8.70 9.31 -17.51
CA LEU A 114 7.61 8.55 -16.89
C LEU A 114 6.34 9.38 -16.64
N GLN A 115 6.39 10.69 -16.86
CA GLN A 115 5.20 11.55 -16.76
C GLN A 115 4.28 11.26 -17.95
N GLY A 116 2.98 11.19 -17.70
CA GLY A 116 1.99 11.00 -18.76
C GLY A 116 2.09 12.11 -19.81
N PRO A 117 1.75 11.83 -21.08
CA PRO A 117 1.68 12.87 -22.10
C PRO A 117 0.70 13.95 -21.68
N ALA A 118 1.02 15.20 -22.03
CA ALA A 118 0.17 16.38 -21.78
C ALA A 118 -1.19 16.28 -22.47
#